data_AF-A0A976CW21-F1
#
_entry.id   AF-A0A976CW21-F1
#
_cell.length_a   1.000
_cell.length_b   1.000
_cell.length_c   1.000
_cell.angle_alpha   90.00
_cell.angle_beta   90.00
_cell.angle_gamma   90.00
#
_symmetry.space_group_name_H-M   'P 1'
#
loop_
_entity.id
_entity.type
_entity.pdbx_description
1 polymer ?
#
loop_
_entity_poly.entity_id
_entity_poly.type
_entity_poly.pdbx_seq_one_letter_code
_entity_poly.pdbx_strand_id
1 'polypeptide(L)'
;MDPTQDNPIVRFKAFFWALGVFALFGIALAIVALVKSKEPQTLEDVVAGARYENRAKVDASQAANFSYKEVEPGKLVQVKPADVFAHVGKQLATTIAAAVEKPEQVLAGTASAKAIADKAASAAPVKIKENDASAPIDPKVMEAGKQEYALCSACHGPEGQGVPNLAPPLAGSEWVVGPVENPIRITLRGLGGPIKVKGVDYNLAAPMMAVAHLSDQQLANVLTYVRNSFGNKASAVTPDQVKAFRGEVGLPALQAKDLKAPQ
;
A
#
# COMPACT_ATOMS: atom_id res chain seq x y z
N MET A 1 33.19 -91.39 -0.94
CA MET A 1 34.01 -90.20 -1.22
C MET A 1 35.13 -90.66 -2.12
N ASP A 2 35.12 -90.24 -3.38
CA ASP A 2 36.14 -90.61 -4.36
C ASP A 2 37.42 -89.80 -4.08
N PRO A 3 38.53 -90.43 -3.66
CA PRO A 3 39.77 -89.74 -3.32
C PRO A 3 40.49 -89.13 -4.54
N THR A 4 40.03 -89.42 -5.77
CA THR A 4 40.59 -88.83 -6.99
C THR A 4 40.00 -87.45 -7.33
N GLN A 5 38.93 -87.04 -6.64
CA GLN A 5 38.24 -85.76 -6.86
C GLN A 5 38.84 -84.59 -6.04
N ASP A 6 39.71 -84.85 -5.08
CA ASP A 6 40.29 -83.82 -4.19
C ASP A 6 41.62 -83.28 -4.72
N ASN A 7 41.60 -82.73 -5.94
CA ASN A 7 42.79 -82.15 -6.56
C ASN A 7 43.01 -80.69 -6.07
N PRO A 8 44.12 -80.41 -5.35
CA PRO A 8 44.40 -79.08 -4.83
C PRO A 8 44.52 -78.01 -5.92
N ILE A 9 44.94 -78.37 -7.14
CA ILE A 9 45.02 -77.45 -8.28
C ILE A 9 43.61 -77.07 -8.77
N VAL A 10 42.65 -77.99 -8.74
CA VAL A 10 41.26 -77.72 -9.12
C VAL A 10 40.59 -76.82 -8.08
N ARG A 11 40.84 -77.05 -6.79
CA ARG A 11 40.39 -76.17 -5.70
C ARG A 11 40.97 -74.77 -5.80
N PHE A 12 42.28 -74.67 -6.10
CA PHE A 12 42.95 -73.38 -6.29
C PHE A 12 42.35 -72.62 -7.48
N LYS A 13 42.16 -73.28 -8.63
CA LYS A 13 41.52 -72.66 -9.81
C LYS A 13 40.08 -72.24 -9.53
N ALA A 14 39.29 -73.06 -8.85
CA ALA A 14 37.91 -72.73 -8.49
C ALA A 14 37.84 -71.54 -7.53
N PHE A 15 38.74 -71.47 -6.54
CA PHE A 15 38.83 -70.36 -5.59
C PHE A 15 39.15 -69.03 -6.30
N PHE A 16 40.16 -69.00 -7.16
CA PHE A 16 40.52 -67.77 -7.88
C PHE A 16 39.52 -67.40 -8.98
N TRP A 17 38.84 -68.38 -9.58
CA TRP A 17 37.71 -68.11 -10.49
C TRP A 17 36.53 -67.49 -9.74
N ALA A 18 36.16 -68.03 -8.58
CA ALA A 18 35.13 -67.44 -7.72
C ALA A 18 35.53 -66.03 -7.25
N LEU A 19 36.77 -65.82 -6.84
CA LEU A 19 37.29 -64.51 -6.44
C LEU A 19 37.20 -63.49 -7.59
N GLY A 20 37.51 -63.90 -8.81
CA GLY A 20 37.37 -63.07 -10.01
C GLY A 20 35.91 -62.69 -10.31
N VAL A 21 34.98 -63.63 -10.18
CA VAL A 21 33.54 -63.37 -10.35
C VAL A 21 33.03 -62.43 -9.26
N PHE A 22 33.43 -62.63 -8.00
CA PHE A 22 33.08 -61.73 -6.90
C PHE A 22 33.66 -60.32 -7.07
N ALA A 23 34.90 -60.19 -7.56
CA ALA A 23 35.50 -58.90 -7.85
C ALA A 23 34.76 -58.17 -8.98
N LEU A 24 34.38 -58.86 -10.06
CA LEU A 24 33.57 -58.30 -11.14
C LEU A 24 32.19 -57.86 -10.66
N PHE A 25 31.55 -58.66 -9.80
CA PHE A 25 30.26 -58.30 -9.20
C PHE A 25 30.39 -57.10 -8.26
N GLY A 26 31.48 -57.03 -7.48
CA GLY A 26 31.80 -55.87 -6.64
C GLY A 26 32.06 -54.59 -7.44
N ILE A 27 32.77 -54.69 -8.57
CA ILE A 27 32.98 -53.56 -9.49
C ILE A 27 31.67 -53.14 -10.14
N ALA A 28 30.83 -54.09 -10.57
CA ALA A 28 29.51 -53.79 -11.12
C ALA A 28 28.61 -53.08 -10.10
N LEU A 29 28.60 -53.54 -8.84
CA LEU A 29 27.88 -52.89 -7.75
C LEU A 29 28.44 -51.49 -7.43
N ALA A 30 29.76 -51.31 -7.47
CA ALA A 30 30.39 -50.00 -7.29
C ALA A 30 30.05 -49.03 -8.43
N ILE A 31 30.00 -49.51 -9.68
CA ILE A 31 29.56 -48.71 -10.83
C ILE A 31 28.08 -48.34 -10.69
N VAL A 32 27.20 -49.27 -10.31
CA VAL A 32 25.79 -48.97 -10.07
C VAL A 32 25.63 -47.96 -8.93
N ALA A 33 26.40 -48.08 -7.85
CA ALA A 33 26.40 -47.14 -6.73
C ALA A 33 26.87 -45.73 -7.15
N LEU A 34 27.92 -45.62 -7.97
CA LEU A 34 28.42 -44.35 -8.50
C LEU A 34 27.47 -43.71 -9.52
N VAL A 35 26.70 -44.51 -10.26
CA VAL A 35 25.67 -44.01 -11.19
C VAL A 35 24.41 -43.55 -10.44
N LYS A 36 24.04 -44.21 -9.34
CA LYS A 36 22.88 -43.84 -8.50
C LYS A 36 23.14 -42.72 -7.49
N SER A 37 24.39 -42.37 -7.19
CA SER A 37 24.73 -41.34 -6.18
C SER A 37 24.42 -39.90 -6.62
N LYS A 38 23.72 -39.71 -7.74
CA LYS A 38 23.32 -38.39 -8.25
C LYS A 38 21.86 -38.05 -7.91
N GLU A 39 21.13 -38.95 -7.26
CA GLU A 39 19.76 -38.65 -6.86
C GLU A 39 19.74 -37.71 -5.63
N PRO A 40 18.88 -36.67 -5.66
CA PRO A 40 18.77 -35.70 -4.57
C PRO A 40 18.45 -36.40 -3.24
N GLN A 41 19.28 -36.21 -2.22
CA GLN A 41 19.15 -36.89 -0.94
C GLN A 41 17.95 -36.40 -0.12
N THR A 42 17.35 -35.26 -0.49
CA THR A 42 16.20 -34.69 0.20
C THR A 42 15.09 -34.25 -0.77
N LEU A 43 13.85 -34.21 -0.28
CA LEU A 43 12.71 -33.62 -1.01
C LEU A 43 12.96 -32.14 -1.34
N GLU A 44 13.77 -31.45 -0.55
CA GLU A 44 14.15 -30.06 -0.82
C GLU A 44 15.07 -29.95 -2.02
N ASP A 45 16.01 -30.88 -2.22
CA ASP A 45 16.93 -30.89 -3.36
C ASP A 45 16.20 -31.14 -4.68
N VAL A 46 15.17 -32.00 -4.70
CA VAL A 46 14.31 -32.23 -5.87
C VAL A 46 13.59 -30.95 -6.29
N VAL A 47 13.04 -30.21 -5.32
CA VAL A 47 12.32 -28.96 -5.58
C VAL A 47 13.28 -27.79 -5.85
N ALA A 48 14.50 -27.86 -5.29
CA ALA A 48 15.53 -26.84 -5.49
C ALA A 48 16.19 -26.92 -6.87
N GLY A 49 16.29 -28.11 -7.49
CA GLY A 49 16.86 -28.26 -8.84
C GLY A 49 16.19 -27.36 -9.88
N ALA A 50 14.86 -27.38 -9.95
CA ALA A 50 14.10 -26.50 -10.84
C ALA A 50 14.27 -25.01 -10.48
N ARG A 51 14.43 -24.68 -9.18
CA ARG A 51 14.68 -23.30 -8.73
C ARG A 51 16.07 -22.82 -9.13
N TYR A 52 17.10 -23.66 -9.07
CA TYR A 52 18.46 -23.31 -9.48
C TYR A 52 18.56 -23.15 -11.00
N GLU A 53 17.93 -24.03 -11.78
CA GLU A 53 17.89 -23.89 -13.24
C GLU A 53 17.13 -22.63 -13.67
N ASN A 54 15.97 -22.37 -13.05
CA ASN A 54 15.20 -21.16 -13.33
C ASN A 54 15.96 -19.91 -12.92
N ARG A 55 16.63 -19.92 -11.75
CA ARG A 55 17.48 -18.81 -11.32
C ARG A 55 18.64 -18.60 -12.28
N ALA A 56 19.33 -19.65 -12.73
CA ALA A 56 20.42 -19.52 -13.69
C ALA A 56 19.94 -18.97 -15.05
N LYS A 57 18.77 -19.39 -15.53
CA LYS A 57 18.15 -18.86 -16.75
C LYS A 57 17.71 -17.40 -16.58
N VAL A 58 17.13 -17.06 -15.43
CA VAL A 58 16.76 -15.69 -15.08
C VAL A 58 18.01 -14.81 -15.00
N ASP A 59 19.04 -15.23 -14.26
CA ASP A 59 20.31 -14.50 -14.10
C ASP A 59 21.00 -14.30 -15.46
N ALA A 60 21.02 -15.32 -16.33
CA ALA A 60 21.56 -15.21 -17.69
C ALA A 60 20.72 -14.28 -18.59
N SER A 61 19.39 -14.34 -18.50
CA SER A 61 18.49 -13.46 -19.26
C SER A 61 18.56 -12.01 -18.76
N GLN A 62 18.74 -11.80 -17.47
CA GLN A 62 18.88 -10.49 -16.85
C GLN A 62 20.26 -9.88 -17.18
N ALA A 63 21.33 -10.67 -17.15
CA ALA A 63 22.65 -10.23 -17.63
C ALA A 63 22.64 -9.78 -19.10
N ALA A 64 21.80 -10.39 -19.94
CA ALA A 64 21.63 -9.98 -21.34
C ALA A 64 20.73 -8.75 -21.54
N ASN A 65 19.77 -8.51 -20.64
CA ASN A 65 18.74 -7.48 -20.78
C ASN A 65 19.01 -6.19 -19.98
N PHE A 66 19.93 -6.21 -19.02
CA PHE A 66 20.32 -5.02 -18.26
C PHE A 66 21.56 -4.38 -18.86
N SER A 67 21.36 -3.58 -19.91
CA SER A 67 21.87 -2.20 -19.95
C SER A 67 21.78 -1.54 -21.32
N TYR A 68 21.01 -0.46 -21.41
CA TYR A 68 21.17 0.56 -22.44
C TYR A 68 20.93 1.94 -21.79
N LYS A 69 21.74 2.92 -22.19
CA LYS A 69 21.74 4.30 -21.72
C LYS A 69 21.49 5.21 -22.89
N GLU A 70 20.50 6.08 -22.83
CA GLU A 70 20.34 7.11 -23.85
C GLU A 70 21.42 8.18 -23.63
N VAL A 71 22.35 8.32 -24.58
CA VAL A 71 23.46 9.27 -24.50
C VAL A 71 23.08 10.60 -25.19
N GLU A 72 22.12 10.55 -26.10
CA GLU A 72 21.44 11.68 -26.77
C GLU A 72 20.00 11.27 -27.11
N PRO A 73 19.03 12.19 -27.30
CA PRO A 73 17.66 11.84 -27.67
C PRO A 73 17.63 10.90 -28.87
N GLY A 74 17.16 9.67 -28.66
CA GLY A 74 17.07 8.58 -29.62
C GLY A 74 18.28 7.63 -29.70
N LYS A 75 19.35 7.79 -28.89
CA LYS A 75 20.61 7.02 -29.06
C LYS A 75 21.05 6.27 -27.80
N LEU A 76 20.90 4.94 -27.84
CA LEU A 76 21.17 4.02 -26.72
C LEU A 76 22.60 3.42 -26.74
N VAL A 77 23.30 3.38 -25.59
CA VAL A 77 24.65 2.81 -25.37
C VAL A 77 24.72 1.99 -24.07
N GLN A 78 25.37 0.84 -24.08
CA GLN A 78 25.49 -0.08 -22.94
C GLN A 78 26.25 0.53 -21.74
N VAL A 79 25.72 0.39 -20.51
CA VAL A 79 26.38 0.81 -19.24
C VAL A 79 26.40 -0.31 -18.21
N LYS A 80 27.53 -0.48 -17.52
CA LYS A 80 27.68 -1.56 -16.55
C LYS A 80 26.70 -1.38 -15.36
N PRO A 81 26.11 -2.47 -14.83
CA PRO A 81 25.16 -2.42 -13.71
C PRO A 81 25.68 -1.70 -12.45
N ALA A 82 26.98 -1.78 -12.17
CA ALA A 82 27.60 -1.13 -11.02
C ALA A 82 27.54 0.41 -11.08
N ASP A 83 27.43 0.98 -12.27
CA ASP A 83 27.45 2.43 -12.49
C ASP A 83 26.05 3.06 -12.55
N VAL A 84 25.00 2.23 -12.48
CA VAL A 84 23.60 2.66 -12.59
C VAL A 84 23.24 3.60 -11.44
N PHE A 85 23.59 3.27 -10.20
CA PHE A 85 23.29 4.11 -9.04
C PHE A 85 24.01 5.46 -9.07
N ALA A 86 25.27 5.49 -9.48
CA ALA A 86 26.02 6.74 -9.65
C ALA A 86 25.42 7.60 -10.76
N HIS A 87 24.93 6.98 -11.84
CA HIS A 87 24.29 7.70 -12.92
C HIS A 87 22.90 8.24 -12.56
N VAL A 88 22.06 7.42 -11.93
CA VAL A 88 20.75 7.82 -11.41
C VAL A 88 20.92 8.92 -10.36
N GLY A 89 21.91 8.81 -9.47
CA GLY A 89 22.24 9.84 -8.49
C GLY A 89 22.65 11.18 -9.13
N LYS A 90 23.49 11.16 -10.17
CA LYS A 90 23.84 12.36 -10.94
C LYS A 90 22.63 12.96 -11.65
N GLN A 91 21.82 12.13 -12.31
CA GLN A 91 20.59 12.56 -12.98
C GLN A 91 19.65 13.22 -11.98
N LEU A 92 19.34 12.56 -10.86
CA LEU A 92 18.51 13.11 -9.78
C LEU A 92 19.08 14.42 -9.21
N ALA A 93 20.40 14.51 -9.03
CA ALA A 93 21.04 15.73 -8.53
C ALA A 93 20.95 16.90 -9.53
N THR A 94 20.91 16.62 -10.84
CA THR A 94 20.76 17.64 -11.89
C THR A 94 19.31 17.86 -12.34
N THR A 95 18.39 17.00 -11.91
CA THR A 95 16.97 17.16 -12.22
C THR A 95 16.42 18.21 -11.26
N ILE A 96 16.03 19.36 -11.80
CA ILE A 96 15.25 20.33 -11.03
C ILE A 96 13.94 19.61 -10.68
N ALA A 97 13.65 19.47 -9.38
CA ALA A 97 12.41 18.88 -8.93
C ALA A 97 11.25 19.60 -9.63
N ALA A 98 10.52 18.87 -10.49
CA ALA A 98 9.30 19.39 -11.06
C ALA A 98 8.40 19.83 -9.91
N ALA A 99 7.70 20.95 -10.08
CA ALA A 99 6.73 21.41 -9.08
C ALA A 99 5.78 20.25 -8.77
N VAL A 100 5.60 19.92 -7.49
CA VAL A 100 4.69 18.85 -7.08
C VAL A 100 3.27 19.31 -7.42
N GLU A 101 2.77 18.85 -8.57
CA GLU A 101 1.43 19.21 -9.06
C GLU A 101 0.33 18.46 -8.30
N LYS A 102 0.66 17.31 -7.69
CA LYS A 102 -0.30 16.46 -6.99
C LYS A 102 0.06 16.26 -5.51
N PRO A 103 -0.89 16.54 -4.60
CA PRO A 103 -0.61 16.50 -3.18
C PRO A 103 -0.29 15.12 -2.62
N GLU A 104 -0.73 14.03 -3.27
CA GLU A 104 -0.43 12.66 -2.82
C GLU A 104 1.07 12.32 -2.88
N GLN A 105 1.87 13.10 -3.62
CA GLN A 105 3.31 12.89 -3.81
C GLN A 105 4.17 13.61 -2.76
N VAL A 106 3.54 14.30 -1.81
CA VAL A 106 4.23 15.09 -0.79
C VAL A 106 4.54 14.21 0.42
N LEU A 107 5.84 13.95 0.64
CA LEU A 107 6.29 13.28 1.86
C LEU A 107 6.25 14.25 3.05
N ALA A 108 5.70 13.77 4.17
CA ALA A 108 5.61 14.54 5.41
C ALA A 108 7.02 14.95 5.92
N GLY A 109 7.15 16.19 6.41
CA GLY A 109 8.42 16.72 6.93
C GLY A 109 9.37 17.31 5.88
N THR A 110 9.02 17.26 4.60
CA THR A 110 9.82 17.89 3.52
C THR A 110 9.62 19.41 3.46
N ALA A 111 10.56 20.12 2.83
CA ALA A 111 10.42 21.54 2.52
C ALA A 111 9.16 21.83 1.68
N SER A 112 8.78 20.91 0.78
CA SER A 112 7.53 20.98 0.01
C SER A 112 6.30 20.86 0.92
N ALA A 113 6.29 19.93 1.88
CA ALA A 113 5.22 19.83 2.87
C ALA A 113 5.08 21.11 3.71
N LYS A 114 6.21 21.71 4.10
CA LYS A 114 6.24 22.98 4.83
C LYS A 114 5.72 24.14 3.97
N ALA A 115 6.17 24.29 2.73
CA ALA A 115 5.71 25.34 1.84
C ALA A 115 4.21 25.23 1.52
N ILE A 116 3.70 24.01 1.41
CA ILE A 116 2.26 23.73 1.24
C ILE A 116 1.48 24.09 2.51
N ALA A 117 1.99 23.77 3.70
CA ALA A 117 1.40 24.18 4.97
C ALA A 117 1.42 25.71 5.17
N ASP A 118 2.51 26.38 4.80
CA ASP A 118 2.63 27.84 4.88
C ASP A 118 1.65 28.52 3.89
N LYS A 119 1.48 27.95 2.69
CA LYS A 119 0.47 28.41 1.72
C LYS A 119 -0.96 28.21 2.23
N ALA A 120 -1.23 27.13 2.95
CA ALA A 120 -2.51 26.90 3.62
C ALA A 120 -2.79 27.93 4.71
N ALA A 121 -1.80 28.21 5.55
CA ALA A 121 -1.89 29.22 6.60
C ALA A 121 -2.08 30.64 6.03
N SER A 122 -1.61 30.88 4.80
CA SER A 122 -1.75 32.14 4.08
C SER A 122 -2.98 32.22 3.16
N ALA A 123 -3.80 31.17 3.06
CA ALA A 123 -5.01 31.21 2.26
C ALA A 123 -6.01 32.18 2.89
N ALA A 124 -6.43 33.20 2.13
CA ALA A 124 -7.43 34.16 2.58
C ALA A 124 -8.72 33.42 2.99
N PRO A 125 -9.43 33.89 4.04
CA PRO A 125 -10.63 33.21 4.52
C PRO A 125 -11.66 33.11 3.39
N VAL A 126 -12.02 31.88 3.04
CA VAL A 126 -13.08 31.60 2.07
C VAL A 126 -14.38 32.12 2.67
N LYS A 127 -14.98 33.12 2.03
CA LYS A 127 -16.29 33.65 2.45
C LYS A 127 -17.37 32.67 1.98
N ILE A 128 -17.87 31.85 2.90
CA ILE A 128 -18.99 30.95 2.66
C ILE A 128 -20.27 31.60 3.16
N LYS A 129 -21.31 31.62 2.32
CA LYS A 129 -22.67 31.93 2.77
C LYS A 129 -23.25 30.64 3.36
N GLU A 130 -23.53 30.66 4.66
CA GLU A 130 -24.29 29.58 5.32
C GLU A 130 -25.71 29.58 4.75
N ASN A 131 -26.23 28.40 4.39
CA ASN A 131 -27.61 28.28 3.95
C ASN A 131 -28.54 28.28 5.16
N ASP A 132 -29.83 28.51 4.95
CA ASP A 132 -30.84 28.42 6.01
C ASP A 132 -31.01 26.95 6.44
N ALA A 133 -30.86 26.67 7.74
CA ALA A 133 -31.05 25.35 8.33
C ALA A 133 -32.50 24.85 8.30
N SER A 134 -33.46 25.72 8.01
CA SER A 134 -34.88 25.39 7.85
C SER A 134 -35.32 25.24 6.39
N ALA A 135 -34.43 25.51 5.43
CA ALA A 135 -34.76 25.37 4.02
C ALA A 135 -35.08 23.91 3.67
N PRO A 136 -36.10 23.67 2.81
CA PRO A 136 -36.38 22.32 2.32
C PRO A 136 -35.17 21.72 1.61
N ILE A 137 -34.84 20.47 1.95
CA ILE A 137 -33.79 19.70 1.29
C ILE A 137 -34.43 18.77 0.28
N ASP A 138 -33.91 18.73 -0.94
CA ASP A 138 -34.39 17.81 -1.98
C ASP A 138 -34.25 16.35 -1.48
N PRO A 139 -35.33 15.55 -1.46
CA PRO A 139 -35.28 14.14 -1.09
C PRO A 139 -34.24 13.33 -1.88
N LYS A 140 -33.95 13.70 -3.14
CA LYS A 140 -32.90 13.04 -3.94
C LYS A 140 -31.50 13.26 -3.39
N VAL A 141 -31.23 14.43 -2.82
CA VAL A 141 -29.95 14.73 -2.16
C VAL A 141 -29.81 13.88 -0.90
N MET A 142 -30.89 13.72 -0.13
CA MET A 142 -30.88 12.87 1.06
C MET A 142 -30.69 11.39 0.71
N GLU A 143 -31.33 10.90 -0.34
CA GLU A 143 -31.18 9.51 -0.80
C GLU A 143 -29.76 9.24 -1.33
N ALA A 144 -29.22 10.13 -2.17
CA ALA A 144 -27.84 10.02 -2.65
C ALA A 144 -26.82 10.10 -1.50
N GLY A 145 -27.00 11.06 -0.59
CA GLY A 145 -26.13 11.21 0.58
C GLY A 145 -26.17 10.00 1.51
N LYS A 146 -27.31 9.33 1.65
CA LYS A 146 -27.43 8.07 2.39
C LYS A 146 -26.62 6.94 1.75
N GLN A 147 -26.64 6.84 0.41
CA GLN A 147 -25.87 5.84 -0.31
C GLN A 147 -24.36 6.09 -0.15
N GLU A 148 -23.94 7.34 -0.26
CA GLU A 148 -22.54 7.75 -0.07
C GLU A 148 -22.08 7.59 1.39
N TYR A 149 -22.99 7.74 2.36
CA TYR A 149 -22.72 7.51 3.78
C TYR A 149 -22.31 6.07 4.08
N ALA A 150 -22.59 5.10 3.21
CA ALA A 150 -22.12 3.72 3.38
C ALA A 150 -20.61 3.66 3.61
N LEU A 151 -19.82 4.50 2.92
CA LEU A 151 -18.38 4.62 3.14
C LEU A 151 -18.03 5.13 4.55
N CYS A 152 -18.77 6.13 5.04
CA CYS A 152 -18.55 6.75 6.34
C CYS A 152 -18.99 5.83 7.49
N SER A 153 -20.02 5.02 7.26
CA SER A 153 -20.62 4.13 8.26
C SER A 153 -19.66 3.03 8.73
N ALA A 154 -18.66 2.67 7.92
CA ALA A 154 -17.64 1.70 8.28
C ALA A 154 -16.87 2.09 9.56
N CYS A 155 -16.70 3.40 9.78
CA CYS A 155 -16.04 3.94 10.97
C CYS A 155 -17.04 4.57 11.94
N HIS A 156 -17.99 5.36 11.43
CA HIS A 156 -18.92 6.13 12.27
C HIS A 156 -20.19 5.37 12.66
N GLY A 157 -20.37 4.13 12.19
CA GLY A 157 -21.54 3.31 12.43
C GLY A 157 -22.74 3.66 11.54
N PRO A 158 -23.71 2.75 11.39
CA PRO A 158 -24.89 2.95 10.54
C PRO A 158 -25.78 4.12 10.98
N GLU A 159 -25.79 4.45 12.28
CA GLU A 159 -26.57 5.55 12.85
C GLU A 159 -25.71 6.75 13.26
N GLY A 160 -24.45 6.81 12.80
CA GLY A 160 -23.53 7.88 13.17
C GLY A 160 -23.16 7.91 14.65
N GLN A 161 -23.37 6.80 15.37
CA GLN A 161 -23.13 6.70 16.81
C GLN A 161 -21.64 6.68 17.20
N GLY A 162 -20.75 6.53 16.22
CA GLY A 162 -19.31 6.40 16.42
C GLY A 162 -18.92 5.05 17.01
N VAL A 163 -17.61 4.81 17.06
CA VAL A 163 -17.01 3.63 17.68
C VAL A 163 -15.89 4.10 18.61
N PRO A 164 -15.94 3.80 19.92
CA PRO A 164 -14.90 4.22 20.86
C PRO A 164 -13.50 3.84 20.37
N ASN A 165 -12.55 4.77 20.50
CA ASN A 165 -11.16 4.64 20.05
C ASN A 165 -10.95 4.45 18.54
N LEU A 166 -12.00 4.54 17.72
CA LEU A 166 -11.90 4.45 16.25
C LEU A 166 -12.44 5.70 15.56
N ALA A 167 -13.67 6.11 15.87
CA ALA A 167 -14.29 7.27 15.26
C ALA A 167 -15.28 7.94 16.22
N PRO A 168 -15.30 9.28 16.31
CA PRO A 168 -16.27 10.00 17.11
C PRO A 168 -17.69 9.87 16.54
N PRO A 169 -18.73 10.07 17.38
CA PRO A 169 -20.10 10.14 16.90
C PRO A 169 -20.30 11.33 15.96
N LEU A 170 -21.07 11.12 14.90
CA LEU A 170 -21.65 12.16 14.05
C LEU A 170 -23.05 12.55 14.53
N ALA A 171 -23.74 11.64 15.20
CA ALA A 171 -25.08 11.82 15.76
C ALA A 171 -25.08 12.82 16.93
N GLY A 172 -25.72 13.97 16.72
CA GLY A 172 -25.76 15.08 17.67
C GLY A 172 -24.39 15.72 17.93
N SER A 173 -23.47 15.64 16.97
CA SER A 173 -22.13 16.20 17.09
C SER A 173 -22.16 17.70 16.83
N GLU A 174 -21.62 18.48 17.77
CA GLU A 174 -21.47 19.94 17.67
C GLU A 174 -20.64 20.34 16.44
N TRP A 175 -19.67 19.52 16.04
CA TRP A 175 -18.83 19.73 14.87
C TRP A 175 -19.56 19.49 13.55
N VAL A 176 -20.60 18.64 13.56
CA VAL A 176 -21.44 18.39 12.38
C VAL A 176 -22.44 19.53 12.19
N VAL A 177 -23.11 19.98 13.25
CA VAL A 177 -24.17 21.01 13.16
C VAL A 177 -23.64 22.44 13.17
N GLY A 178 -22.41 22.66 13.63
CA GLY A 178 -21.74 23.94 13.63
C GLY A 178 -21.41 24.48 12.22
N PRO A 179 -20.44 25.41 12.12
CA PRO A 179 -20.09 26.08 10.86
C PRO A 179 -19.86 25.09 9.72
N VAL A 180 -20.54 25.29 8.59
CA VAL A 180 -20.53 24.34 7.45
C VAL A 180 -19.13 24.01 6.91
N GLU A 181 -18.18 24.93 7.06
CA GLU A 181 -16.80 24.72 6.63
C GLU A 181 -16.07 23.62 7.40
N ASN A 182 -16.44 23.36 8.66
CA ASN A 182 -15.76 22.35 9.47
C ASN A 182 -15.89 20.94 8.85
N PRO A 183 -17.12 20.39 8.64
CA PRO A 183 -17.26 19.08 8.04
C PRO A 183 -16.69 19.00 6.61
N ILE A 184 -16.75 20.09 5.84
CA ILE A 184 -16.13 20.14 4.51
C ILE A 184 -14.61 20.01 4.60
N ARG A 185 -13.95 20.83 5.43
CA ARG A 185 -12.49 20.82 5.54
C ARG A 185 -11.99 19.51 6.17
N ILE A 186 -12.70 18.95 7.15
CA ILE A 186 -12.41 17.65 7.75
C ILE A 186 -12.45 16.54 6.69
N THR A 187 -13.46 16.52 5.82
CA THR A 187 -13.55 15.51 4.76
C THR A 187 -12.47 15.66 3.69
N LEU A 188 -12.05 16.90 3.38
CA LEU A 188 -11.03 17.17 2.37
C LEU A 188 -9.59 16.95 2.85
N ARG A 189 -9.30 17.16 4.14
CA ARG A 189 -7.94 17.12 4.70
C ARG A 189 -7.71 16.00 5.69
N GLY A 190 -8.77 15.43 6.23
CA GLY A 190 -8.69 14.62 7.44
C GLY A 190 -8.55 15.47 8.71
N LEU A 191 -8.57 14.79 9.85
CA LEU A 191 -8.51 15.39 11.18
C LEU A 191 -7.66 14.51 12.10
N GLY A 192 -6.67 15.11 12.77
CA GLY A 192 -5.79 14.44 13.72
C GLY A 192 -5.68 15.17 15.05
N GLY A 193 -5.14 14.45 16.03
CA GLY A 193 -4.95 14.97 17.39
C GLY A 193 -6.22 14.95 18.24
N PRO A 194 -6.14 15.54 19.45
CA PRO A 194 -7.24 15.53 20.39
C PRO A 194 -8.39 16.43 19.94
N ILE A 195 -9.62 15.90 20.00
CA ILE A 195 -10.87 16.63 19.78
C ILE A 195 -11.91 16.19 20.81
N LYS A 196 -12.70 17.14 21.31
CA LYS A 196 -13.82 16.86 22.21
C LYS A 196 -15.10 16.81 21.40
N VAL A 197 -15.88 15.74 21.51
CA VAL A 197 -17.17 15.57 20.84
C VAL A 197 -18.19 15.13 21.86
N LYS A 198 -19.27 15.90 22.04
CA LYS A 198 -20.31 15.67 23.06
C LYS A 198 -19.73 15.49 24.47
N GLY A 199 -18.72 16.28 24.80
CA GLY A 199 -18.03 16.24 26.09
C GLY A 199 -16.96 15.14 26.25
N VAL A 200 -16.91 14.16 25.35
CA VAL A 200 -15.94 13.05 25.39
C VAL A 200 -14.70 13.42 24.58
N ASP A 201 -13.52 13.18 25.16
CA ASP A 201 -12.23 13.41 24.49
C ASP A 201 -11.86 12.23 23.58
N TYR A 202 -11.56 12.54 22.32
CA TYR A 202 -11.08 11.60 21.31
C TYR A 202 -9.66 11.99 20.91
N ASN A 203 -8.71 11.10 21.13
CA ASN A 203 -7.34 11.25 20.64
C ASN A 203 -6.95 9.98 19.88
N LEU A 204 -7.29 9.95 18.59
CA LEU A 204 -7.08 8.80 17.73
C LEU A 204 -5.59 8.65 17.39
N ALA A 205 -5.08 7.42 17.38
CA ALA A 205 -3.67 7.12 17.11
C ALA A 205 -3.23 7.51 15.69
N ALA A 206 -4.18 7.49 14.74
CA ALA A 206 -3.99 7.95 13.38
C ALA A 206 -5.02 9.04 13.07
N PRO A 207 -4.66 10.04 12.24
CA PRO A 207 -5.63 11.01 11.76
C PRO A 207 -6.70 10.30 10.91
N MET A 208 -7.91 10.86 10.91
CA MET A 208 -8.92 10.54 9.91
C MET A 208 -8.33 10.78 8.52
N MET A 209 -8.50 9.81 7.62
CA MET A 209 -8.09 9.93 6.23
C MET A 209 -8.96 10.94 5.49
N ALA A 210 -8.35 11.73 4.62
CA ALA A 210 -9.07 12.57 3.68
C ALA A 210 -9.87 11.71 2.69
N VAL A 211 -11.12 12.11 2.43
CA VAL A 211 -12.01 11.50 1.41
C VAL A 211 -12.13 12.39 0.18
N ALA A 212 -11.06 13.13 -0.14
CA ALA A 212 -10.99 14.06 -1.26
C ALA A 212 -11.16 13.41 -2.65
N HIS A 213 -11.13 12.07 -2.74
CA HIS A 213 -11.41 11.32 -3.96
C HIS A 213 -12.88 11.38 -4.40
N LEU A 214 -13.81 11.70 -3.49
CA LEU A 214 -15.21 11.93 -3.82
C LEU A 214 -15.37 13.28 -4.55
N SER A 215 -16.30 13.35 -5.49
CA SER A 215 -16.64 14.60 -6.22
C SER A 215 -17.29 15.64 -5.30
N ASP A 216 -17.34 16.90 -5.76
CA ASP A 216 -17.99 18.01 -5.01
C ASP A 216 -19.44 17.70 -4.70
N GLN A 217 -20.15 17.10 -5.67
CA GLN A 217 -21.54 16.71 -5.52
C GLN A 217 -21.70 15.61 -4.47
N GLN A 218 -20.85 14.57 -4.50
CA GLN A 218 -20.92 13.47 -3.55
C GLN A 218 -20.59 13.95 -2.13
N LEU A 219 -19.58 14.80 -1.95
CA LEU A 219 -19.31 15.38 -0.64
C LEU A 219 -20.46 16.26 -0.15
N ALA A 220 -21.04 17.08 -1.02
CA ALA A 220 -22.19 17.92 -0.65
C ALA A 220 -23.40 17.09 -0.22
N ASN A 221 -23.71 16.02 -0.95
CA ASN A 221 -24.79 15.10 -0.66
C ASN A 221 -24.60 14.38 0.69
N VAL A 222 -23.47 13.69 0.90
CA VAL A 222 -23.20 12.96 2.15
C VAL A 222 -23.14 13.89 3.36
N LEU A 223 -22.54 15.08 3.22
CA LEU A 223 -22.47 16.05 4.32
C LEU A 223 -23.86 16.62 4.63
N THR A 224 -24.69 16.88 3.61
CA THR A 224 -26.09 17.28 3.80
C THR A 224 -26.87 16.20 4.54
N TYR A 225 -26.70 14.94 4.13
CA TYR A 225 -27.34 13.79 4.77
C TYR A 225 -26.94 13.69 6.25
N VAL A 226 -25.64 13.72 6.56
CA VAL A 226 -25.13 13.63 7.94
C VAL A 226 -25.61 14.80 8.80
N ARG A 227 -25.67 16.02 8.24
CA ARG A 227 -26.15 17.24 8.92
C ARG A 227 -27.66 17.24 9.20
N ASN A 228 -28.42 16.36 8.56
CA ASN A 228 -29.88 16.28 8.67
C ASN A 228 -30.39 14.88 9.03
N SER A 229 -29.49 14.02 9.53
CA SER A 229 -29.79 12.66 9.99
C SER A 229 -29.34 12.48 11.43
N PHE A 230 -29.73 11.37 12.06
CA PHE A 230 -29.26 10.99 13.40
C PHE A 230 -29.60 12.04 14.49
N GLY A 231 -30.70 12.77 14.30
CA GLY A 231 -31.12 13.86 15.18
C GLY A 231 -30.43 15.20 14.90
N ASN A 232 -29.53 15.27 13.91
CA ASN A 232 -28.95 16.54 13.46
C ASN A 232 -29.96 17.34 12.64
N LYS A 233 -29.87 18.66 12.76
CA LYS A 233 -30.64 19.61 11.94
C LYS A 233 -29.78 20.84 11.66
N ALA A 234 -29.26 20.92 10.45
CA ALA A 234 -28.39 22.02 10.04
C ALA A 234 -28.52 22.28 8.53
N SER A 235 -27.99 23.41 8.10
CA SER A 235 -28.02 23.86 6.70
C SER A 235 -27.43 22.81 5.75
N ALA A 236 -28.06 22.67 4.57
CA ALA A 236 -27.55 21.81 3.51
C ALA A 236 -26.21 22.33 2.98
N VAL A 237 -25.35 21.39 2.59
CA VAL A 237 -24.06 21.66 1.95
C VAL A 237 -24.24 21.67 0.45
N THR A 238 -23.70 22.68 -0.23
CA THR A 238 -23.75 22.76 -1.70
C THR A 238 -22.42 22.36 -2.33
N PRO A 239 -22.43 21.88 -3.59
CA PRO A 239 -21.20 21.58 -4.33
C PRO A 239 -20.27 22.79 -4.41
N ASP A 240 -20.81 24.00 -4.56
CA ASP A 240 -20.02 25.24 -4.60
C ASP A 240 -19.29 25.53 -3.28
N GLN A 241 -19.92 25.23 -2.14
CA GLN A 241 -19.27 25.33 -0.84
C GLN A 241 -18.11 24.35 -0.72
N VAL A 242 -18.28 23.10 -1.19
CA VAL A 242 -17.19 22.10 -1.21
C VAL A 242 -16.07 22.57 -2.14
N LYS A 243 -16.41 23.00 -3.35
CA LYS A 243 -15.48 23.49 -4.36
C LYS A 243 -14.62 24.64 -3.85
N ALA A 244 -15.20 25.54 -3.05
CA ALA A 244 -14.48 26.67 -2.48
C ALA A 244 -13.32 26.25 -1.56
N PHE A 245 -13.37 25.05 -0.98
CA PHE A 245 -12.31 24.47 -0.16
C PHE A 245 -11.45 23.44 -0.89
N ARG A 246 -11.69 23.14 -2.17
CA ARG A 246 -10.91 22.13 -2.90
C ARG A 246 -9.42 22.43 -3.04
N GLY A 247 -9.04 23.71 -2.98
CA GLY A 247 -7.63 24.11 -2.92
C GLY A 247 -6.90 23.62 -1.66
N GLU A 248 -7.62 23.14 -0.64
CA GLU A 248 -7.06 22.58 0.58
C GLU A 248 -6.69 21.10 0.50
N VAL A 249 -7.01 20.41 -0.61
CA VAL A 249 -6.68 18.99 -0.77
C VAL A 249 -5.16 18.81 -0.75
N GLY A 250 -4.69 17.90 0.12
CA GLY A 250 -3.26 17.62 0.26
C GLY A 250 -2.49 18.39 1.31
N LEU A 251 -3.14 19.38 1.90
CA LEU A 251 -2.61 20.01 3.08
C LEU A 251 -2.53 19.00 4.24
N PRO A 252 -1.68 19.23 5.24
CA PRO A 252 -1.65 18.40 6.43
C PRO A 252 -3.04 18.29 7.09
N ALA A 253 -3.29 17.15 7.74
CA ALA A 253 -4.52 16.91 8.48
C ALA A 253 -4.79 18.05 9.47
N LEU A 254 -6.07 18.42 9.59
CA LEU A 254 -6.51 19.47 10.51
C LEU A 254 -6.29 19.03 11.96
N GLN A 255 -6.15 20.00 12.85
CA GLN A 255 -6.32 19.82 14.29
C GLN A 255 -7.55 20.60 14.77
N ALA A 256 -8.05 20.32 15.97
CA ALA A 256 -9.23 21.00 16.52
C ALA A 256 -9.09 22.54 16.56
N LYS A 257 -7.86 23.06 16.74
CA LYS A 257 -7.54 24.49 16.71
C LYS A 257 -7.68 25.15 15.33
N ASP A 258 -7.65 24.36 14.25
CA ASP A 258 -7.74 24.85 12.86
C ASP A 258 -9.20 24.94 12.39
N LEU A 259 -10.13 24.41 13.20
CA LEU A 259 -11.58 24.43 12.98
C LEU A 259 -12.20 25.65 13.67
N LYS A 260 -13.32 26.13 13.14
CA LYS A 260 -14.12 27.14 13.85
C LYS A 260 -14.83 26.45 15.01
N ALA A 261 -14.75 27.03 16.20
CA ALA A 261 -15.47 26.51 17.35
C ALA A 261 -16.98 26.43 17.03
N PRO A 262 -17.64 25.30 17.33
CA PRO A 262 -19.09 25.21 17.23
C PRO A 262 -19.73 26.21 18.22
N GLN A 263 -20.82 26.86 17.79
CA GLN A 263 -21.57 27.83 18.62
C GLN A 263 -22.54 27.14 19.57
#